data_AF-A0A2V5MYM3-F1
#
_entry.id   AF-A0A2V5MYM3-F1
#
_cell.length_a   1.000
_cell.length_b   1.000
_cell.length_c   1.000
_cell.angle_alpha   90.00
_cell.angle_beta   90.00
_cell.angle_gamma   90.00
#
_symmetry.space_group_name_H-M   'P 1'
#
loop_
_entity.id
_entity.type
_entity.pdbx_description
1 polymer ?
#
loop_
_entity_poly.entity_id
_entity_poly.type
_entity_poly.pdbx_seq_one_letter_code
_entity_poly.pdbx_strand_id
1 'polypeptide(L)'
;MSDVQIHQTAIVDRGAEIGAGTIVGPYCVIGPDVILGPNCWLQHHVTLCGPMKAGAKNRFYAYCSIGQQTQDLKYGGEPTYLEIGDGNTFREF
;
A
#
# COMPACT_ATOMS: atom_id res chain seq x y z
N MET A 1 -16.34 11.36 6.23
CA MET A 1 -15.74 10.36 7.15
C MET A 1 -14.25 10.59 7.11
N SER A 2 -13.67 11.10 8.21
CA SER A 2 -12.24 11.46 8.31
C SER A 2 -11.36 10.30 8.80
N ASP A 3 -11.96 9.23 9.33
CA ASP A 3 -11.19 8.19 10.01
C ASP A 3 -10.75 7.08 9.05
N VAL A 4 -9.57 6.53 9.32
CA VAL A 4 -9.03 5.34 8.67
C VAL A 4 -9.74 4.11 9.21
N GLN A 5 -10.17 3.21 8.33
CA GLN A 5 -10.78 1.93 8.71
C GLN A 5 -9.80 0.79 8.43
N ILE A 6 -9.28 0.16 9.48
CA ILE A 6 -8.32 -0.94 9.37
C ILE A 6 -8.98 -2.20 9.92
N HIS A 7 -9.11 -3.23 9.09
CA HIS A 7 -9.62 -4.51 9.56
C HIS A 7 -8.69 -5.09 10.64
N GLN A 8 -9.26 -5.69 11.68
CA GLN A 8 -8.51 -6.22 12.84
C GLN A 8 -7.44 -7.27 12.49
N THR A 9 -7.51 -7.90 11.31
CA THR A 9 -6.52 -8.87 10.83
C THR A 9 -5.49 -8.30 9.87
N ALA A 10 -5.60 -7.01 9.51
CA ALA A 10 -4.56 -6.35 8.73
C ALA A 10 -3.32 -6.11 9.60
N ILE A 11 -2.14 -6.29 9.03
CA ILE A 11 -0.87 -5.99 9.68
C ILE A 11 -0.37 -4.68 9.08
N VAL A 12 -0.28 -3.65 9.91
CA VAL A 12 0.15 -2.31 9.50
C VAL A 12 1.34 -1.93 10.37
N ASP A 13 2.48 -1.69 9.73
CA ASP A 13 3.68 -1.23 10.42
C ASP A 13 3.45 0.15 11.06
N ARG A 14 4.10 0.41 12.19
CA ARG A 14 3.97 1.69 12.91
C ARG A 14 4.54 2.88 12.12
N GLY A 15 5.47 2.62 11.20
CA GLY A 15 6.03 3.62 10.29
C GLY A 15 5.19 3.90 9.04
N ALA A 16 4.05 3.22 8.85
CA ALA A 16 3.16 3.49 7.73
C ALA A 16 2.27 4.71 7.99
N GLU A 17 2.11 5.55 6.96
CA GLU A 17 1.23 6.71 6.99
C GLU A 17 -0.01 6.45 6.13
N ILE A 18 -1.19 6.39 6.75
CA ILE A 18 -2.45 6.10 6.04
C ILE A 18 -3.36 7.32 6.08
N GLY A 19 -3.68 7.85 4.89
CA GLY A 19 -4.52 9.03 4.73
C GLY A 19 -5.97 8.81 5.16
N ALA A 20 -6.60 9.88 5.62
CA ALA A 20 -8.00 9.94 6.07
C ALA A 20 -8.99 9.26 5.09
N GLY A 21 -9.98 8.55 5.63
CA GLY A 21 -11.02 7.87 4.85
C GLY A 21 -10.55 6.64 4.08
N THR A 22 -9.29 6.22 4.21
CA THR A 22 -8.78 4.99 3.61
C THR A 22 -9.33 3.76 4.32
N ILE A 23 -9.64 2.73 3.55
CA ILE A 23 -10.15 1.44 4.04
C ILE A 23 -9.13 0.35 3.72
N VAL A 24 -8.67 -0.37 4.75
CA VAL A 24 -7.74 -1.48 4.66
C VAL A 24 -8.47 -2.79 4.99
N GLY A 25 -8.60 -3.64 3.97
CA GLY A 25 -9.30 -4.92 4.07
C GLY A 25 -8.57 -5.99 4.89
N PRO A 26 -9.22 -7.15 5.13
CA PRO A 26 -8.66 -8.24 5.91
C PRO A 26 -7.33 -8.76 5.35
N TYR A 27 -6.39 -9.10 6.24
CA TYR A 27 -5.12 -9.74 5.88
C TYR A 27 -4.24 -8.93 4.91
N CYS A 28 -4.48 -7.62 4.78
CA CYS A 28 -3.49 -6.74 4.16
C CYS A 28 -2.23 -6.70 5.00
N VAL A 29 -1.09 -6.53 4.32
CA VAL A 29 0.20 -6.27 4.95
C VAL A 29 0.72 -4.95 4.40
N ILE A 30 0.88 -3.96 5.27
CA ILE A 30 1.43 -2.64 4.94
C ILE A 30 2.74 -2.49 5.71
N GLY A 31 3.86 -2.50 5.00
CA GLY A 31 5.20 -2.39 5.56
C GLY A 31 5.57 -0.97 6.03
N PRO A 32 6.76 -0.81 6.63
CA PRO A 32 7.30 0.50 6.99
C PRO A 32 7.51 1.37 5.75
N ASP A 33 7.54 2.69 5.95
CA ASP A 33 7.79 3.70 4.91
C ASP A 33 6.81 3.65 3.72
N VAL A 34 5.62 3.10 3.94
CA VAL A 34 4.48 3.19 3.01
C VAL A 34 3.66 4.43 3.36
N ILE A 35 3.47 5.32 2.38
CA ILE A 35 2.61 6.49 2.49
C ILE A 35 1.43 6.32 1.53
N LEU A 36 0.22 6.20 2.08
CA LEU A 36 -1.02 6.16 1.32
C LEU A 36 -1.79 7.48 1.45
N GLY A 37 -2.13 8.08 0.32
CA GLY A 37 -3.04 9.22 0.26
C GLY A 37 -4.45 8.89 0.76
N PRO A 38 -5.29 9.91 0.94
CA PRO A 38 -6.63 9.75 1.51
C PRO A 38 -7.60 9.01 0.57
N ASN A 39 -8.63 8.42 1.15
CA ASN A 39 -9.71 7.72 0.47
C ASN A 39 -9.24 6.58 -0.45
N CYS A 40 -8.11 5.95 -0.13
CA CYS A 40 -7.71 4.72 -0.81
C CYS A 40 -8.57 3.54 -0.34
N TRP A 41 -8.62 2.49 -1.14
CA TRP A 41 -9.30 1.25 -0.80
C TRP A 41 -8.42 0.06 -1.12
N LEU A 42 -8.11 -0.74 -0.11
CA LEU A 42 -7.38 -1.99 -0.24
C LEU A 42 -8.36 -3.12 0.07
N GLN A 43 -8.48 -4.08 -0.85
CA GLN A 43 -9.26 -5.29 -0.66
C GLN A 43 -8.52 -6.26 0.30
N HIS A 44 -8.85 -7.56 0.31
CA HIS A 44 -8.18 -8.54 1.17
C HIS A 44 -6.83 -8.95 0.58
N HIS A 45 -5.84 -9.25 1.41
CA HIS A 45 -4.52 -9.75 0.98
C HIS A 45 -3.73 -8.81 0.04
N VAL A 46 -3.91 -7.49 0.14
CA VAL A 46 -3.00 -6.54 -0.52
C VAL A 46 -1.70 -6.46 0.28
N THR A 47 -0.56 -6.55 -0.41
CA THR A 47 0.76 -6.35 0.19
C THR A 47 1.39 -5.08 -0.36
N LEU A 48 1.66 -4.11 0.51
CA LEU A 48 2.39 -2.88 0.19
C LEU A 48 3.72 -2.87 0.93
N CYS A 49 4.81 -2.69 0.20
CA CYS A 49 6.16 -2.58 0.74
C CYS A 49 6.76 -1.20 0.43
N GLY A 50 7.35 -0.58 1.45
CA GLY A 50 8.08 0.68 1.30
C GLY A 50 9.55 0.49 0.95
N PRO A 51 10.26 1.57 0.59
CA PRO A 51 9.77 2.94 0.55
C PRO A 51 8.83 3.22 -0.63
N MET A 52 7.59 3.64 -0.35
CA MET A 52 6.63 3.97 -1.41
C MET A 52 5.65 5.06 -1.02
N LYS A 53 5.19 5.82 -2.02
CA LYS A 53 4.13 6.81 -1.89
C LYS A 53 3.05 6.55 -2.93
N ALA A 54 1.81 6.40 -2.50
CA ALA A 54 0.64 6.40 -3.37
C ALA A 54 -0.24 7.60 -3.06
N GLY A 55 -0.76 8.23 -4.11
CA GLY A 55 -1.71 9.34 -4.02
C GLY A 55 -3.09 8.94 -3.48
N ALA A 56 -4.05 9.83 -3.63
CA ALA A 56 -5.42 9.67 -3.15
C ALA A 56 -6.26 8.77 -4.06
N LYS A 57 -7.34 8.21 -3.49
CA LYS A 57 -8.42 7.51 -4.24
C LYS A 57 -7.96 6.31 -5.07
N ASN A 58 -6.82 5.71 -4.72
CA ASN A 58 -6.35 4.48 -5.37
C ASN A 58 -7.15 3.28 -4.88
N ARG A 59 -7.36 2.31 -5.78
CA ARG A 59 -8.03 1.04 -5.47
C ARG A 59 -7.10 -0.12 -5.75
N PHE A 60 -6.83 -0.92 -4.73
CA PHE A 60 -5.99 -2.12 -4.79
C PHE A 60 -6.88 -3.34 -4.53
N TYR A 61 -7.03 -4.18 -5.55
CA TYR A 61 -7.79 -5.42 -5.45
C TYR A 61 -6.96 -6.54 -4.82
N ALA A 62 -7.60 -7.67 -4.55
CA ALA A 62 -6.98 -8.75 -3.80
C ALA A 62 -5.68 -9.25 -4.41
N TYR A 63 -4.72 -9.61 -3.56
CA TYR A 63 -3.42 -10.18 -3.92
C TYR A 63 -2.44 -9.24 -4.65
N CYS A 64 -2.77 -7.96 -4.85
CA CYS A 64 -1.79 -6.99 -5.35
C CYS A 64 -0.52 -6.98 -4.48
N SER A 65 0.64 -7.12 -5.13
CA SER A 65 1.96 -6.98 -4.53
C SER A 65 2.65 -5.73 -5.08
N ILE A 66 2.76 -4.68 -4.27
CA ILE A 66 3.18 -3.34 -4.70
C ILE A 66 4.37 -2.87 -3.88
N GLY A 67 5.36 -2.27 -4.53
CA GLY A 67 6.55 -1.72 -3.88
C GLY A 67 7.57 -2.78 -3.43
N GLN A 68 7.47 -4.01 -3.96
CA GLN A 68 8.49 -5.04 -3.72
C GLN A 68 9.85 -4.63 -4.30
N GLN A 69 10.92 -5.26 -3.80
CA GLN A 69 12.23 -5.16 -4.41
C GLN A 69 12.19 -5.56 -5.89
N THR A 70 13.00 -4.89 -6.71
CA THR A 70 13.15 -5.25 -8.12
C THR A 70 13.72 -6.67 -8.25
N GLN A 71 13.36 -7.36 -9.34
CA GLN A 71 13.89 -8.68 -9.68
C GLN A 71 15.22 -8.60 -10.47
N ASP A 72 15.74 -7.39 -10.72
CA ASP A 72 17.01 -7.22 -11.42
C ASP A 72 18.17 -7.79 -10.59
N LEU A 73 18.91 -8.74 -11.16
CA LEU A 73 20.06 -9.39 -10.53
C LEU A 73 21.20 -8.43 -10.15
N LYS A 74 21.21 -7.22 -10.71
CA LYS A 74 22.20 -6.18 -10.37
C LYS A 74 21.86 -5.43 -9.09
N TYR A 75 20.64 -5.55 -8.58
CA TYR A 75 20.22 -4.85 -7.38
C TYR A 75 20.99 -5.34 -6.16
N GLY A 76 21.67 -4.41 -5.48
CA GLY A 76 22.52 -4.66 -4.32
C GLY A 76 21.93 -4.12 -3.01
N GLY A 77 20.67 -3.70 -3.00
CA GLY A 77 20.02 -3.07 -1.84
C GLY A 77 20.10 -1.54 -1.85
N GLU A 78 20.24 -0.94 -3.04
CA GLU A 78 20.21 0.51 -3.21
C GLU A 78 18.89 1.12 -2.68
N PRO A 79 18.91 2.37 -2.19
CA PRO A 79 17.71 3.05 -1.71
C PRO A 79 16.80 3.43 -2.89
N THR A 80 15.98 2.47 -3.32
CA THR A 80 14.97 2.65 -4.38
C THR A 80 13.62 3.01 -3.77
N TYR A 81 12.72 3.56 -4.59
CA TYR A 81 11.39 3.98 -4.16
C TYR A 81 10.35 3.80 -5.25
N LEU A 82 9.08 3.75 -4.86
CA LEU A 82 7.93 3.70 -5.77
C LEU A 82 7.01 4.91 -5.55
N GLU A 83 6.59 5.56 -6.64
CA GLU A 83 5.56 6.60 -6.63
C GLU A 83 4.35 6.20 -7.49
N ILE A 84 3.16 6.30 -6.92
CA ILE A 84 1.87 6.08 -7.57
C ILE A 84 1.04 7.36 -7.45
N GLY A 85 0.42 7.79 -8.55
CA GLY A 85 -0.45 8.97 -8.58
C GLY A 85 -1.82 8.77 -7.90
N ASP A 86 -2.80 9.56 -8.32
CA ASP A 86 -4.16 9.53 -7.79
C ASP A 86 -5.12 8.72 -8.68
N GLY A 87 -6.16 8.13 -8.07
CA GLY A 87 -7.31 7.59 -8.81
C GLY A 87 -7.03 6.35 -9.66
N ASN A 88 -5.95 5.62 -9.39
CA ASN A 88 -5.60 4.41 -10.12
C ASN A 88 -6.40 3.21 -9.63
N THR A 89 -6.52 2.19 -10.48
CA THR A 89 -7.11 0.89 -10.15
C THR A 89 -6.12 -0.22 -10.48
N PHE A 90 -5.66 -0.93 -9.45
CA PHE A 90 -4.79 -2.10 -9.56
C PHE A 90 -5.64 -3.36 -9.35
N ARG A 91 -5.70 -4.22 -10.36
CA ARG A 91 -6.48 -5.46 -10.35
C ARG A 91 -5.67 -6.64 -9.80
N GLU A 92 -6.37 -7.73 -9.49
CA GLU A 92 -5.86 -8.95 -8.86
C GLU A 92 -4.79 -9.64 -9.71
N PHE A 93 -3.72 -10.18 -9.08
CA PHE A 93 -2.91 -11.37 -9.44
C PHE A 93 -1.94 -11.73 -8.30
#